data_AF-A0A967GWC4-F1
#
_entry.id   AF-A0A967GWC4-F1
#
_cell.length_a   1.000
_cell.length_b   1.000
_cell.length_c   1.000
_cell.angle_alpha   90.00
_cell.angle_beta   90.00
_cell.angle_gamma   90.00
#
_symmetry.space_group_name_H-M   'P 1'
#
loop_
_entity.id
_entity.type
_entity.pdbx_description
1 polymer ?
#
loop_
_entity_poly.entity_id
_entity_poly.type
_entity_poly.pdbx_seq_one_letter_code
_entity_poly.pdbx_strand_id
1 'polypeptide(L)'
;AVTERGRVVSVTHQGGLSVEALNALILLIESEYDIDIPLSANHPVDAYRVDYETLDTQLGPTTASGVIFVPREQSEPADLLSYQHGT
;
A
#
# COMPACT_ATOMS: atom_id res chain seq x y z
N ALA A 1 23.90 -10.95 10.55
CA ALA A 1 23.07 -10.18 11.50
C ALA A 1 22.29 -9.16 10.69
N VAL A 2 20.98 -8.98 10.93
CA VAL A 2 20.26 -7.82 10.36
C VAL A 2 20.88 -6.59 11.00
N THR A 3 21.61 -5.80 10.21
CA THR A 3 22.31 -4.61 10.73
C THR A 3 21.33 -3.46 11.00
N GLU A 4 20.13 -3.51 10.40
CA GLU A 4 19.06 -2.51 10.52
C GLU A 4 17.68 -3.12 10.17
N ARG A 5 16.74 -3.17 11.12
CA ARG A 5 15.36 -3.63 10.84
C ARG A 5 14.65 -2.62 9.95
N GLY A 6 13.97 -3.09 8.91
CA GLY A 6 13.24 -2.24 7.97
C GLY A 6 14.08 -1.73 6.80
N ARG A 7 15.35 -2.15 6.69
CA ARG A 7 16.17 -1.81 5.51
C ARG A 7 15.51 -2.33 4.24
N VAL A 8 15.26 -1.43 3.30
CA VAL A 8 14.71 -1.77 1.99
C VAL A 8 15.74 -2.58 1.20
N VAL A 9 15.31 -3.73 0.69
CA VAL A 9 16.10 -4.62 -0.18
C VAL A 9 15.78 -4.31 -1.65
N SER A 10 14.50 -4.17 -1.99
CA SER A 10 14.04 -3.90 -3.35
C SER A 10 12.75 -3.08 -3.35
N VAL A 11 12.53 -2.33 -4.43
CA VAL A 11 11.27 -1.64 -4.72
C VAL A 11 10.89 -1.93 -6.16
N THR A 12 9.68 -2.44 -6.38
CA THR A 12 9.17 -2.77 -7.72
C THR A 12 7.81 -2.13 -7.94
N HIS A 13 7.68 -1.30 -8.97
CA HIS A 13 6.40 -0.73 -9.40
C HIS A 13 5.48 -1.82 -9.94
N GLN A 14 4.28 -1.93 -9.38
CA GLN A 14 3.27 -2.94 -9.76
C GLN A 14 2.23 -2.40 -10.74
N GLY A 15 2.15 -1.08 -10.91
CA GLY A 15 1.13 -0.39 -11.70
C GLY A 15 0.43 0.68 -10.89
N GLY A 16 -0.59 1.31 -11.48
CA GLY A 16 -1.37 2.34 -10.82
C GLY A 16 -2.79 2.44 -11.37
N LEU A 17 -3.64 3.10 -10.61
CA LEU A 17 -5.03 3.39 -10.97
C LEU A 17 -5.25 4.90 -11.12
N SER A 18 -6.11 5.27 -12.08
CA SER A 18 -6.59 6.64 -12.22
C SER A 18 -7.65 6.96 -11.18
N VAL A 19 -7.98 8.24 -11.02
CA VAL A 19 -9.07 8.69 -10.16
C VAL A 19 -10.41 8.05 -10.57
N GLU A 20 -10.69 7.97 -11.87
CA GLU A 20 -11.90 7.38 -12.41
C GLU A 20 -11.97 5.88 -12.11
N ALA A 21 -10.86 5.17 -12.28
CA ALA A 21 -10.79 3.73 -11.99
C ALA A 21 -10.97 3.43 -10.49
N LEU A 22 -10.39 4.26 -9.61
CA LEU A 22 -10.56 4.14 -8.16
C LEU A 22 -12.01 4.41 -7.74
N ASN A 23 -12.61 5.48 -8.24
CA ASN A 23 -14.01 5.78 -7.93
C ASN A 23 -14.96 4.71 -8.50
N ALA A 24 -14.67 4.14 -9.67
CA ALA A 24 -15.42 2.99 -10.20
C ALA A 24 -15.28 1.74 -9.33
N LEU A 25 -14.08 1.49 -8.77
CA LEU A 25 -13.85 0.39 -7.82
C LEU A 25 -14.62 0.59 -6.51
N ILE A 26 -14.66 1.81 -5.98
CA ILE A 26 -15.46 2.14 -4.78
C ILE A 26 -16.94 1.82 -5.03
N LEU A 27 -17.51 2.31 -6.14
CA LEU A 27 -18.91 2.03 -6.51
C LEU A 27 -19.20 0.54 -6.69
N LEU A 28 -18.24 -0.21 -7.25
CA LEU A 28 -18.35 -1.66 -7.38
C LEU A 28 -18.43 -2.34 -6.00
N ILE A 29 -17.54 -1.97 -5.07
CA ILE A 29 -17.50 -2.52 -3.70
C ILE A 29 -18.77 -2.16 -2.93
N GLU A 30 -19.21 -0.91 -2.98
CA GLU A 30 -20.46 -0.46 -2.36
C GLU A 30 -21.65 -1.30 -2.82
N SER A 31 -21.76 -1.53 -4.14
CA SER A 31 -22.81 -2.37 -4.71
C SER A 31 -22.69 -3.85 -4.35
N GLU A 32 -21.47 -4.39 -4.25
CA GLU A 32 -21.25 -5.82 -3.96
C GLU A 32 -21.58 -6.16 -2.51
N TYR A 33 -21.24 -5.26 -1.58
CA TYR A 33 -21.36 -5.48 -0.14
C TYR A 33 -22.56 -4.77 0.50
N ASP A 34 -23.35 -4.00 -0.28
CA ASP A 34 -24.46 -3.17 0.21
C ASP A 34 -24.02 -2.22 1.34
N ILE A 35 -22.90 -1.52 1.09
CA ILE A 35 -22.29 -0.57 2.03
C ILE A 35 -22.16 0.80 1.37
N ASP A 36 -22.01 1.83 2.21
CA ASP A 36 -21.67 3.19 1.81
C ASP A 36 -20.25 3.51 2.29
N ILE A 37 -19.36 3.84 1.36
CA ILE A 37 -17.99 4.25 1.65
C ILE A 37 -17.95 5.77 1.49
N PRO A 38 -17.91 6.56 2.57
CA PRO A 38 -18.09 8.01 2.52
C PRO A 38 -16.80 8.75 2.06
N LEU A 39 -16.17 8.28 0.99
CA LEU A 39 -14.88 8.72 0.48
C LEU A 39 -14.89 8.66 -1.05
N SER A 40 -14.27 9.66 -1.69
CA SER A 40 -13.96 9.63 -3.12
C SER A 40 -12.46 9.77 -3.34
N ALA A 41 -11.93 9.12 -4.37
CA ALA A 41 -10.55 9.31 -4.80
C ALA A 41 -10.40 10.69 -5.44
N ASN A 42 -9.36 11.42 -5.01
CA ASN A 42 -9.00 12.75 -5.56
C ASN A 42 -7.63 12.73 -6.26
N HIS A 43 -6.88 11.64 -6.14
CA HIS A 43 -5.56 11.48 -6.73
C HIS A 43 -5.45 10.12 -7.41
N PRO A 44 -4.74 10.03 -8.55
CA PRO A 44 -4.32 8.74 -9.07
C PRO A 44 -3.31 8.12 -8.10
N VAL A 45 -3.23 6.78 -8.05
CA VAL A 45 -2.38 6.06 -7.09
C VAL A 45 -1.52 5.04 -7.80
N ASP A 46 -0.22 5.02 -7.50
CA ASP A 46 0.70 3.96 -7.91
C ASP A 46 0.94 2.99 -6.75
N ALA A 47 1.10 1.71 -7.07
CA ALA A 47 1.37 0.64 -6.12
C ALA A 47 2.80 0.13 -6.31
N TYR A 48 3.52 -0.02 -5.20
CA TYR A 48 4.88 -0.54 -5.17
C TYR A 48 4.95 -1.73 -4.23
N ARG A 49 5.55 -2.83 -4.70
CA ARG A 49 6.02 -3.90 -3.83
C ARG A 49 7.36 -3.48 -3.23
N VAL A 50 7.49 -3.61 -1.91
CA VAL A 50 8.75 -3.37 -1.20
C VAL A 50 9.14 -4.65 -0.48
N ASP A 51 10.32 -5.17 -0.79
CA ASP A 51 10.95 -6.23 0.00
C ASP A 51 11.91 -5.58 1.00
N TYR A 52 11.88 -6.00 2.27
CA TYR A 52 12.66 -5.39 3.35
C TYR A 52 13.16 -6.41 4.36
N GLU A 53 14.27 -6.08 5.01
CA GLU A 53 14.88 -6.91 6.05
C GLU A 53 14.12 -6.80 7.38
N THR A 54 13.85 -7.94 7.99
CA THR A 54 13.21 -8.04 9.30
C THR A 54 13.70 -9.27 10.06
N LEU A 55 13.05 -9.58 11.17
CA LEU A 55 13.38 -10.73 12.01
C LEU A 55 12.25 -11.76 11.97
N ASP A 56 12.62 -13.04 11.98
CA ASP A 56 11.68 -14.13 12.22
C ASP A 56 11.31 -14.25 13.71
N THR A 57 10.50 -15.26 14.06
CA THR A 57 10.04 -15.51 15.43
C THR A 57 11.15 -15.96 16.39
N GLN A 58 12.31 -16.36 15.88
CA GLN A 58 13.50 -16.75 16.64
C GLN A 58 14.56 -15.63 16.66
N LEU A 59 14.21 -14.43 16.19
CA LEU A 59 15.11 -13.29 16.03
C LEU A 59 16.23 -13.51 14.99
N GLY A 60 16.04 -14.48 14.10
CA GLY A 60 16.89 -14.72 12.93
C GLY A 60 16.64 -13.69 11.82
N PRO A 61 17.66 -13.33 11.02
CA PRO A 61 17.50 -12.45 9.87
C PRO A 61 16.61 -13.08 8.80
N THR A 62 15.64 -12.31 8.30
CA THR A 62 14.77 -12.73 7.19
C THR A 62 14.33 -11.54 6.34
N THR A 63 13.65 -11.82 5.23
CA THR A 63 13.04 -10.82 4.35
C THR A 63 11.53 -10.97 4.38
N ALA A 64 10.83 -9.84 4.45
CA ALA A 64 9.39 -9.76 4.27
C ALA A 64 9.07 -8.84 3.09
N SER A 65 7.81 -8.85 2.66
CA SER A 65 7.31 -7.95 1.62
C SER A 65 6.04 -7.22 2.06
N GLY A 66 5.88 -5.99 1.59
CA GLY A 66 4.66 -5.21 1.74
C GLY A 66 4.31 -4.45 0.47
N VAL A 67 3.14 -3.82 0.46
CA VAL A 67 2.72 -2.90 -0.59
C VAL A 67 2.69 -1.47 -0.04
N ILE A 68 3.20 -0.52 -0.81
CA ILE A 68 3.05 0.91 -0.56
C ILE A 68 2.22 1.50 -1.70
N PHE A 69 1.15 2.20 -1.34
CA PHE A 69 0.33 2.97 -2.26
C PHE A 69 0.72 4.44 -2.17
N VAL A 70 1.12 5.03 -3.29
CA VAL A 70 1.60 6.42 -3.35
C VAL A 70 0.62 7.24 -4.20
N PRO A 71 -0.08 8.23 -3.62
CA PRO A 71 -0.87 9.17 -4.41
C PRO A 71 0.05 10.04 -5.28
N ARG A 72 -0.33 10.22 -6.54
CA ARG A 72 0.36 11.06 -7.51
C ARG A 72 -0.21 12.48 -7.51
N GLU A 73 0.56 13.40 -8.09
CA GLU A 73 0.15 14.79 -8.33
C GLU A 73 -0.20 15.56 -7.04
N GLN A 74 0.42 15.19 -5.93
CA GLN A 74 0.30 15.92 -4.68
C GLN A 74 1.29 17.09 -4.63
N SER A 75 0.80 18.25 -4.17
CA SER A 75 1.63 19.43 -3.93
C SER A 75 2.27 19.45 -2.54
N GLU A 76 1.68 18.71 -1.60
CA GLU A 76 2.11 18.64 -0.19
C GLU A 76 2.54 17.20 0.16
N PRO A 77 3.38 17.02 1.18
CA PRO A 77 3.69 15.68 1.70
C PRO A 77 2.44 14.93 2.15
N ALA A 78 2.35 13.64 1.80
CA ALA A 78 1.29 12.76 2.28
C ALA A 78 1.51 12.33 3.73
N ASP A 79 0.42 12.20 4.48
CA ASP A 79 0.43 11.46 5.75
C ASP A 79 0.64 9.96 5.50
N LEU A 80 1.26 9.28 6.47
CA LEU A 80 1.49 7.83 6.41
C LEU A 80 0.37 7.06 7.12
N LEU A 81 -0.38 6.27 6.36
CA LEU A 81 -1.29 5.25 6.89
C LEU A 81 -0.63 3.87 6.80
N SER A 82 -0.52 3.17 7.95
CA SER A 82 -0.09 1.77 7.99
C SER A 82 -1.31 0.88 8.20
N TYR A 83 -1.62 0.06 7.19
CA TYR A 83 -2.73 -0.89 7.24
C TYR A 83 -2.22 -2.33 7.34
N GLN A 84 -2.82 -3.11 8.24
CA GLN A 84 -2.56 -4.54 8.39
C GLN A 84 -3.78 -5.30 7.87
N HIS A 85 -3.57 -6.20 6.90
CA HIS A 85 -4.65 -6.99 6.31
C HIS A 85 -5.18 -8.06 7.28
N GLY A 86 -6.41 -8.52 7.04
CA GLY A 86 -7.00 -9.66 7.74
C GLY A 86 -6.34 -11.00 7.38
N THR A 87 -6.76 -12.08 8.05
CA THR A 87 -6.35 -13.44 7.66
C THR A 87 -6.98 -13.85 6.34
#